data_AF-A0A5C6LPK4-F1
#
_entry.id   AF-A0A5C6LPK4-F1
#
_cell.length_a   1.000
_cell.length_b   1.000
_cell.length_c   1.000
_cell.angle_alpha   90.00
_cell.angle_beta   90.00
_cell.angle_gamma   90.00
#
_symmetry.space_group_name_H-M   'P 1'
#
loop_
_entity.id
_entity.type
_entity.pdbx_description
1 polymer ?
#
loop_
_entity_poly.entity_id
_entity_poly.type
_entity_poly.pdbx_seq_one_letter_code
_entity_poly.pdbx_strand_id
1 'polypeptide(L)'
;METDIDNMTIFQHSLSTTLVVSTKKGCFLVREDSQGFQITNHFNPGPNTLPWLLLSESLLVMATEPSGAQVYEFSTKKIRELKTASQVRFILPTGDAGTVVLVDDKGRVTVAETGDRPA
;
A
#
# COMPACT_ATOMS: atom_id res chain seq x y z
N MET A 1 26.43 7.27 -3.74
CA MET A 1 25.15 7.72 -3.18
C MET A 1 24.33 6.47 -2.92
N GLU A 2 24.26 6.03 -1.66
CA GLU A 2 23.35 4.96 -1.26
C GLU A 2 21.94 5.55 -1.14
N THR A 3 21.03 5.03 -1.95
CA THR A 3 19.60 5.32 -1.79
C THR A 3 19.07 4.15 -1.00
N ASP A 4 19.04 4.28 0.32
CA ASP A 4 18.47 3.24 1.17
C ASP A 4 16.98 3.14 0.86
N ILE A 5 16.56 1.97 0.37
CA ILE A 5 15.16 1.62 0.18
C ILE A 5 14.65 1.17 1.56
N ASP A 6 13.72 1.93 2.12
CA ASP A 6 13.13 1.64 3.44
C ASP A 6 12.03 0.58 3.33
N ASN A 7 11.28 0.59 2.22
CA ASN A 7 10.25 -0.40 1.92
C ASN A 7 9.99 -0.52 0.42
N MET A 8 9.48 -1.66 -0.01
CA MET A 8 8.99 -1.87 -1.38
C MET A 8 7.80 -2.84 -1.38
N THR A 9 6.77 -2.51 -2.15
CA THR A 9 5.68 -3.44 -2.49
C THR A 9 5.46 -3.47 -3.99
N ILE A 10 5.04 -4.62 -4.50
CA ILE A 10 4.81 -4.90 -5.91
C ILE A 10 3.37 -5.35 -6.12
N PHE A 11 2.78 -4.90 -7.22
CA PHE A 11 1.55 -5.45 -7.79
C PHE A 11 1.84 -5.78 -9.24
N GLN A 12 1.64 -7.03 -9.61
CA GLN A 12 1.86 -7.49 -10.98
C GLN A 12 0.53 -7.96 -11.55
N HIS A 13 0.13 -7.34 -12.65
CA HIS A 13 -0.93 -7.83 -13.52
C HIS A 13 -0.30 -8.46 -14.77
N SER A 14 -1.06 -9.22 -15.55
CA SER A 14 -0.53 -10.08 -16.62
C SER A 14 0.30 -9.38 -17.71
N LEU A 15 0.23 -8.05 -17.80
CA LEU A 15 0.89 -7.23 -18.82
C LEU A 15 1.69 -6.04 -18.25
N SER A 16 1.66 -5.83 -16.93
CA SER A 16 2.20 -4.62 -16.31
C SER A 16 2.61 -4.87 -14.86
N THR A 17 3.76 -4.31 -14.49
CA THR A 17 4.25 -4.29 -13.11
C THR A 17 4.15 -2.89 -12.52
N THR A 18 3.54 -2.78 -11.35
CA THR A 18 3.54 -1.56 -10.54
C THR A 18 4.31 -1.79 -9.25
N LEU A 19 5.19 -0.85 -8.90
CA LEU A 19 5.97 -0.85 -7.67
C LEU A 19 5.65 0.41 -6.89
N VAL A 20 5.63 0.27 -5.56
CA VAL A 20 5.76 1.42 -4.66
C VAL A 20 7.05 1.24 -3.87
N VAL A 21 7.91 2.24 -3.93
CA VAL A 21 9.22 2.25 -3.27
C VAL A 21 9.25 3.40 -2.27
N SER A 22 9.57 3.10 -1.01
CA SER A 22 9.83 4.09 0.03
C SER A 22 11.32 4.35 0.16
N THR A 23 11.69 5.63 0.30
CA THR A 23 13.07 6.07 0.51
C THR A 23 13.09 7.25 1.48
N LYS A 24 14.28 7.62 1.93
CA LYS A 24 14.53 8.89 2.66
C LYS A 24 14.03 10.15 1.96
N LYS A 25 13.83 10.13 0.63
CA LYS A 25 13.30 11.27 -0.16
C LYS A 25 11.78 11.23 -0.34
N GLY A 26 11.10 10.30 0.31
CA GLY A 26 9.68 10.03 0.13
C GLY A 26 9.44 8.77 -0.71
N CYS A 27 8.18 8.62 -1.14
CA CYS A 27 7.69 7.39 -1.75
C CYS A 27 7.39 7.60 -3.22
N PHE A 28 7.75 6.63 -4.04
CA PHE A 28 7.64 6.67 -5.49
C PHE A 28 6.71 5.57 -5.98
N LEU A 29 5.75 5.93 -6.82
CA LEU A 29 4.99 4.97 -7.62
C LEU A 29 5.74 4.79 -8.94
N VAL A 30 6.16 3.57 -9.22
CA VAL A 30 6.89 3.21 -10.43
C VAL A 30 6.01 2.25 -11.23
N ARG A 31 5.83 2.52 -12.52
CA ARG A 31 5.03 1.68 -13.42
C ARG A 31 5.89 1.24 -14.59
N GLU A 32 5.74 -0.01 -14.96
CA GLU A 32 6.31 -0.56 -16.18
C GLU A 32 5.49 -0.12 -17.40
N ASP A 33 6.19 0.37 -18.43
CA ASP A 33 5.64 0.62 -19.75
C ASP A 33 6.57 0.06 -20.84
N SER A 34 6.29 0.37 -22.12
CA SER A 34 7.09 -0.10 -23.26
C SER A 34 8.57 0.32 -23.24
N GLN A 35 8.93 1.31 -22.41
CA GLN A 35 10.30 1.81 -22.22
C GLN A 35 10.93 1.31 -20.91
N GLY A 36 10.22 0.46 -20.16
CA GLY A 36 10.65 -0.09 -18.88
C GLY A 36 9.99 0.61 -17.69
N PHE A 37 10.68 0.64 -16.55
CA PHE A 37 10.15 1.22 -15.31
C PHE A 37 10.27 2.76 -15.29
N GLN A 38 9.14 3.45 -15.17
CA GLN A 38 9.05 4.90 -15.06
C GLN A 38 8.48 5.33 -13.71
N ILE A 39 9.05 6.37 -13.11
CA ILE A 39 8.48 7.02 -11.92
C ILE A 39 7.28 7.86 -12.36
N THR A 40 6.09 7.52 -11.89
CA THR A 40 4.82 8.16 -12.30
C THR A 40 4.21 9.05 -11.22
N ASN A 41 4.58 8.84 -9.95
CA ASN A 41 4.08 9.65 -8.85
C ASN A 41 5.11 9.72 -7.71
N HIS A 42 5.08 10.83 -6.97
CA HIS A 42 5.87 11.05 -5.75
C HIS A 42 4.94 11.53 -4.65
N PHE A 43 4.97 10.85 -3.50
CA PHE A 43 4.10 11.14 -2.37
C PHE A 43 4.83 10.90 -1.04
N ASN A 44 4.33 11.52 0.02
CA ASN A 44 4.84 11.29 1.37
C ASN A 44 3.65 10.86 2.24
N PRO A 45 3.55 9.57 2.59
CA PRO A 45 2.33 9.06 3.22
C PRO A 45 2.22 9.44 4.71
N GLY A 46 3.19 10.16 5.27
CA GLY A 46 3.24 10.49 6.71
C GLY A 46 4.01 9.44 7.52
N PRO A 47 3.93 9.48 8.87
CA PRO A 47 4.57 8.50 9.75
C PRO A 47 3.85 7.15 9.65
N ASN A 48 4.19 6.37 8.63
CA ASN A 48 3.69 5.02 8.46
C ASN A 48 4.76 4.01 8.81
N THR A 49 4.31 2.90 9.34
CA THR A 49 5.16 1.75 9.56
C THR A 49 4.90 0.69 8.50
N LEU A 50 5.89 -0.17 8.33
CA LEU A 50 5.68 -1.49 7.76
C LEU A 50 4.58 -2.21 8.55
N PRO A 51 3.77 -3.08 7.90
CA PRO A 51 3.84 -3.49 6.49
C PRO A 51 3.04 -2.62 5.52
N TRP A 52 3.36 -2.72 4.22
CA TRP A 52 2.57 -2.18 3.11
C TRP A 52 2.10 -3.28 2.16
N LEU A 53 0.97 -3.07 1.47
CA LEU A 53 0.47 -3.94 0.42
C LEU A 53 -0.13 -3.11 -0.72
N LEU A 54 0.36 -3.32 -1.94
CA LEU A 54 -0.25 -2.77 -3.14
C LEU A 54 -1.31 -3.76 -3.66
N LEU A 55 -2.59 -3.41 -3.50
CA LEU A 55 -3.73 -4.28 -3.86
C LEU A 55 -4.10 -4.22 -5.34
N SER A 56 -3.80 -3.09 -5.99
CA SER A 56 -4.01 -2.87 -7.42
C SER A 56 -3.01 -1.82 -7.93
N GLU A 57 -3.04 -1.52 -9.24
CA GLU A 57 -2.22 -0.45 -9.83
C GLU A 57 -2.50 0.96 -9.24
N SER A 58 -3.61 1.12 -8.50
CA SER A 58 -4.08 2.40 -7.96
C SER A 58 -4.30 2.43 -6.44
N LEU A 59 -4.17 1.30 -5.73
CA LEU A 59 -4.53 1.22 -4.30
C LEU A 59 -3.42 0.61 -3.45
N LEU A 60 -2.89 1.42 -2.54
CA LEU A 60 -1.88 1.04 -1.57
C LEU A 60 -2.48 1.04 -0.16
N VAL A 61 -2.28 -0.05 0.58
CA VAL A 61 -2.60 -0.14 2.01
C VAL A 61 -1.31 -0.07 2.82
N MET A 62 -1.29 0.77 3.85
CA MET A 62 -0.11 0.99 4.70
C MET A 62 -0.52 0.90 6.16
N ALA A 63 0.21 0.15 6.98
CA ALA A 63 -0.01 0.15 8.43
C ALA A 63 0.34 1.53 9.02
N THR A 64 -0.45 1.96 10.01
CA THR A 64 -0.27 3.23 10.71
C THR A 64 0.06 2.99 12.19
N GLU A 65 0.81 3.91 12.78
CA GLU A 65 0.98 3.97 14.23
C GLU A 65 0.00 4.96 14.86
N PRO A 66 -0.48 4.69 16.11
CA PRO A 66 -0.20 3.52 16.93
C PRO A 66 -1.06 2.29 16.58
N SER A 67 -2.08 2.45 15.72
CA SER A 67 -3.03 1.39 15.39
C SER A 67 -3.69 1.66 14.05
N GLY A 68 -4.01 0.58 13.35
CA GLY A 68 -4.77 0.64 12.10
C GLY A 68 -3.90 0.53 10.86
N ALA A 69 -4.53 0.90 9.75
CA ALA A 69 -3.91 1.06 8.45
C ALA A 69 -4.60 2.21 7.73
N GLN A 70 -4.00 2.71 6.67
CA GLN A 70 -4.63 3.63 5.74
C GLN A 70 -4.62 3.05 4.32
N VAL A 71 -5.65 3.37 3.56
CA VAL A 71 -5.75 3.10 2.13
C VAL A 71 -5.49 4.42 1.39
N TYR A 72 -4.48 4.41 0.53
CA TYR A 72 -4.12 5.50 -0.35
C TYR A 72 -4.53 5.15 -1.78
N GLU A 73 -5.40 5.98 -2.37
CA GLU A 73 -5.82 5.84 -3.75
C GLU A 73 -5.04 6.83 -4.64
N PHE A 74 -4.20 6.31 -5.55
CA PHE A 74 -3.29 7.13 -6.36
C PHE A 74 -4.00 8.04 -7.37
N SER A 75 -5.14 7.61 -7.91
CA SER A 75 -5.92 8.35 -8.91
C SER A 75 -6.55 9.62 -8.32
N THR A 76 -7.09 9.52 -7.11
CA THR A 76 -7.83 10.60 -6.44
C THR A 76 -7.02 11.29 -5.35
N LYS A 77 -5.86 10.72 -4.97
CA LYS A 77 -5.06 11.09 -3.79
C LYS A 77 -5.85 11.05 -2.48
N LYS A 78 -6.95 10.28 -2.44
CA LYS A 78 -7.76 10.12 -1.24
C LYS A 78 -7.08 9.16 -0.27
N ILE A 79 -7.23 9.47 1.01
CA ILE A 79 -6.75 8.66 2.13
C ILE A 79 -7.96 8.23 2.94
N ARG A 80 -8.03 6.95 3.29
CA ARG A 80 -9.05 6.38 4.16
C ARG A 80 -8.40 5.58 5.29
N GLU A 81 -8.82 5.86 6.51
CA GLU A 81 -8.37 5.12 7.70
C GLU A 81 -9.14 3.81 7.89
N LEU A 82 -8.42 2.74 8.18
CA LEU A 82 -8.90 1.43 8.59
C LEU A 82 -8.53 1.21 10.06
N LYS A 83 -9.54 1.20 10.93
CA LYS A 83 -9.31 1.09 12.37
C LYS A 83 -9.11 -0.37 12.79
N THR A 84 -8.04 -0.61 13.53
CA THR A 84 -7.83 -1.84 14.30
C THR A 84 -7.63 -1.48 15.77
N ALA A 85 -7.68 -2.47 16.65
CA ALA A 85 -7.52 -2.26 18.08
C ALA A 85 -6.05 -2.21 18.55
N SER A 86 -5.08 -2.38 17.64
CA SER A 86 -3.64 -2.27 17.90
C SER A 86 -2.85 -2.15 16.59
N GLN A 87 -1.53 -1.97 16.67
CA GLN A 87 -0.63 -1.86 15.52
C GLN A 87 -0.76 -3.06 14.58
N VAL A 88 -0.92 -2.79 13.28
CA VAL A 88 -1.00 -3.83 12.25
C VAL A 88 0.41 -4.39 11.97
N ARG A 89 0.53 -5.72 11.92
CA ARG A 89 1.78 -6.45 11.62
C ARG A 89 1.76 -7.15 10.28
N PHE A 90 0.59 -7.54 9.80
CA PHE A 90 0.42 -8.14 8.48
C PHE A 90 -0.79 -7.56 7.78
N ILE A 91 -0.65 -7.35 6.46
CA ILE A 91 -1.73 -6.97 5.55
C ILE A 91 -1.76 -8.05 4.48
N LEU A 92 -2.89 -8.73 4.31
CA LEU A 92 -3.03 -9.87 3.40
C LEU A 92 -4.15 -9.59 2.38
N PRO A 93 -3.94 -9.91 1.09
CA PRO A 93 -4.97 -9.78 0.08
C PRO A 93 -6.04 -10.86 0.26
N THR A 94 -7.28 -10.55 -0.15
CA THR A 94 -8.44 -11.47 -0.12
C THR A 94 -8.76 -12.09 -1.48
N GLY A 95 -8.11 -11.63 -2.55
CA GLY A 95 -8.37 -12.04 -3.93
C GLY A 95 -9.16 -11.01 -4.74
N ASP A 96 -9.79 -10.03 -4.08
CA ASP A 96 -10.31 -8.81 -4.68
C ASP A 96 -9.63 -7.57 -4.07
N ALA A 97 -9.58 -6.47 -4.82
CA ALA A 97 -8.97 -5.22 -4.34
C ALA A 97 -9.88 -4.45 -3.36
N GLY A 98 -11.16 -4.84 -3.25
CA GLY A 98 -12.17 -4.16 -2.45
C GLY A 98 -12.15 -4.50 -0.96
N THR A 99 -11.44 -5.56 -0.61
CA THR A 99 -11.27 -6.01 0.77
C THR A 99 -9.83 -6.35 1.10
N VAL A 100 -9.48 -6.28 2.38
CA VAL A 100 -8.16 -6.63 2.87
C VAL A 100 -8.26 -7.26 4.26
N VAL A 101 -7.35 -8.18 4.57
CA VAL A 101 -7.22 -8.74 5.91
C VAL A 101 -6.07 -8.05 6.64
N LEU A 102 -6.37 -7.51 7.82
CA LEU A 102 -5.40 -6.89 8.71
C LEU A 102 -5.19 -7.80 9.93
N VAL A 103 -3.93 -8.11 10.23
CA VAL A 103 -3.57 -8.86 11.44
C VAL A 103 -2.75 -7.96 12.35
N ASP A 104 -3.25 -7.72 13.56
CA ASP A 104 -2.58 -6.86 14.53
C ASP A 104 -1.53 -7.58 15.38
N ASP A 105 -0.77 -6.83 16.20
CA ASP A 105 0.29 -7.36 17.06
C ASP A 105 -0.20 -8.29 18.18
N LYS A 106 -1.52 -8.40 18.40
CA LYS A 106 -2.13 -9.36 19.32
C LYS A 106 -2.69 -10.59 18.59
N GLY A 107 -2.47 -10.67 17.27
CA GLY A 107 -2.97 -11.77 16.44
C GLY A 107 -4.46 -11.67 16.12
N ARG A 108 -5.11 -10.51 16.37
CA ARG A 108 -6.51 -10.31 16.00
C ARG A 108 -6.61 -10.03 14.51
N VAL A 109 -7.66 -10.58 13.91
CA VAL A 109 -7.92 -10.48 12.47
C VAL A 109 -9.10 -9.55 12.23
N THR A 110 -8.90 -8.54 11.40
CA THR A 110 -9.94 -7.63 10.92
C THR A 110 -10.02 -7.72 9.40
N VAL A 111 -11.21 -7.98 8.86
CA VAL A 111 -11.49 -7.81 7.43
C VAL A 111 -12.06 -6.42 7.23
N ALA A 112 -11.46 -5.63 6.33
CA ALA A 112 -11.83 -4.25 6.10
C ALA A 112 -12.11 -3.98 4.62
N GLU A 113 -13.15 -3.19 4.35
CA GLU A 113 -13.39 -2.66 3.01
C GLU A 113 -12.38 -1.55 2.68
N THR A 114 -11.75 -1.65 1.52
CA THR A 114 -10.75 -0.66 1.05
C THR A 114 -11.42 0.52 0.35
N GLY A 115 -12.70 0.37 -0.01
CA GLY A 115 -13.48 1.39 -0.70
C GLY A 115 -13.46 1.28 -2.21
N ASP A 116 -12.64 0.38 -2.76
CA ASP A 116 -12.80 -0.10 -4.12
C ASP A 116 -13.93 -1.14 -4.12
N ARG A 117 -14.86 -1.05 -5.06
CA ARG A 117 -15.80 -2.14 -5.32
C ARG A 117 -15.65 -2.43 -6.80
N PRO A 118 -15.08 -3.58 -7.19
CA PRO A 118 -15.16 -3.99 -8.58
C PRO A 118 -16.63 -4.00 -8.99
N ALA A 119 -16.92 -3.36 -10.12
CA ALA A 119 -18.26 -3.32 -10.70
C ALA A 119 -18.73 -4.72 -11.11
#